data_AF-A0A8C5FTN8-F1
#
_entry.id   AF-A0A8C5FTN8-F1
#
_cell.length_a   1.000
_cell.length_b   1.000
_cell.length_c   1.000
_cell.angle_alpha   90.00
_cell.angle_beta   90.00
_cell.angle_gamma   90.00
#
_symmetry.space_group_name_H-M   'P 1'
#
loop_
_entity.id
_entity.type
_entity.pdbx_description
1 polymer ?
#
loop_
_entity_poly.entity_id
_entity_poly.type
_entity_poly.pdbx_seq_one_letter_code
_entity_poly.pdbx_strand_id
1 'polypeptide(L)'
;MSAQKDCEFLVKRARELVSDDPCAAKAWLITARTLYPADFNIQYEMYTIERNAERTASAGRLLYDMFINFPDQPVVWREISVITLLDVVGGLVPPTHEPVKTPEEQGKAKNKPRKGQNDLRLLPCTSKAILPFCLQLMFACFKLRVFTDSRDDLSLGHVVVLLQHDWPQGESLFLKALDKIIQQASFQYENFFNYVTNIDMLEEFAYLRTPEGGRIQLELLPNQGILIKHHTVTRGITKGVKEDFRLAMERQVSRCGENLLGVLHRFCLNEKIMIIQSLP
;
A
#
# COMPACT_ATOMS: atom_id res chain seq x y z
N MET A 1 -29.27 30.06 8.52
CA MET A 1 -28.97 29.28 7.31
C MET A 1 -28.03 28.17 7.73
N SER A 2 -28.30 26.91 7.35
CA SER A 2 -27.53 25.76 7.85
C SER A 2 -26.22 25.64 7.07
N ALA A 3 -25.09 25.44 7.76
CA ALA A 3 -23.76 25.27 7.17
C ALA A 3 -23.73 24.30 5.96
N GLN A 4 -24.55 23.25 5.99
CA GLN A 4 -24.73 22.31 4.89
C GLN A 4 -25.12 22.97 3.55
N LYS A 5 -26.05 23.94 3.58
CA LYS A 5 -26.51 24.64 2.38
C LYS A 5 -25.44 25.58 1.84
N ASP A 6 -24.59 26.10 2.72
CA ASP A 6 -23.47 26.97 2.34
C ASP A 6 -22.36 26.13 1.66
N CYS A 7 -22.04 24.94 2.20
CA CYS A 7 -21.12 23.99 1.56
C CYS A 7 -21.59 23.58 0.15
N GLU A 8 -22.86 23.18 0.02
CA GLU A 8 -23.45 22.78 -1.25
C GLU A 8 -23.42 23.91 -2.30
N PHE A 9 -23.69 25.14 -1.87
CA PHE A 9 -23.60 26.31 -2.73
C PHE A 9 -22.18 26.54 -3.26
N LEU A 10 -21.18 26.47 -2.38
CA LEU A 10 -19.77 26.67 -2.75
C LEU A 10 -19.29 25.60 -3.73
N VAL A 11 -19.62 24.33 -3.48
CA VAL A 11 -19.30 23.21 -4.39
C VAL A 11 -19.99 23.41 -5.74
N LYS A 12 -21.27 23.79 -5.75
CA LYS A 12 -22.00 24.04 -6.99
C LYS A 12 -21.36 25.17 -7.81
N ARG A 13 -20.99 26.27 -7.16
CA ARG A 13 -20.32 27.40 -7.83
C ARG A 13 -18.97 27.04 -8.41
N ALA A 14 -18.17 26.27 -7.69
CA ALA A 14 -16.92 25.77 -8.22
C ALA A 14 -17.14 24.91 -9.48
N ARG A 15 -18.12 24.00 -9.44
CA ARG A 15 -18.42 23.07 -10.53
C ARG A 15 -18.86 23.76 -11.82
N GLU A 16 -19.66 24.83 -11.70
CA GLU A 16 -20.06 25.67 -12.84
C GLU A 16 -18.87 26.35 -13.54
N LEU A 17 -17.80 26.62 -12.80
CA LEU A 17 -16.61 27.31 -13.33
C LEU A 17 -15.54 26.35 -13.87
N VAL A 18 -15.65 25.03 -13.66
CA VAL A 18 -14.58 24.08 -14.01
C VAL A 18 -14.23 24.10 -15.50
N SER A 19 -15.22 24.24 -16.38
CA SER A 19 -15.00 24.29 -17.84
C SER A 19 -14.47 25.64 -18.31
N ASP A 20 -14.93 26.73 -17.68
CA ASP A 20 -14.77 28.08 -18.19
C ASP A 20 -13.56 28.78 -17.55
N ASP A 21 -13.40 28.64 -16.24
CA ASP A 21 -12.29 29.16 -15.46
C ASP A 21 -11.88 28.17 -14.34
N PRO A 22 -11.00 27.21 -14.66
CA PRO A 22 -10.50 26.24 -13.70
C PRO A 22 -9.77 26.88 -12.52
N CYS A 23 -9.18 28.07 -12.69
CA CYS A 23 -8.49 28.78 -11.62
C CYS A 23 -9.48 29.36 -10.61
N ALA A 24 -10.56 29.97 -11.10
CA ALA A 24 -11.65 30.44 -10.25
C ALA A 24 -12.33 29.28 -9.52
N ALA A 25 -12.63 28.18 -10.22
CA ALA A 25 -13.20 26.97 -9.60
C ALA A 25 -12.36 26.49 -8.41
N LYS A 26 -11.03 26.45 -8.57
CA LYS A 26 -10.12 26.11 -7.48
C LYS A 26 -10.11 27.13 -6.36
N ALA A 27 -10.13 28.42 -6.67
CA ALA A 27 -10.16 29.47 -5.64
C ALA A 27 -11.42 29.32 -4.76
N TRP A 28 -12.58 29.08 -5.36
CA TRP A 28 -13.83 28.78 -4.64
C TRP A 28 -13.67 27.60 -3.69
N LEU A 29 -13.08 26.51 -4.14
CA LEU A 29 -12.91 25.33 -3.29
C LEU A 29 -11.85 25.50 -2.22
N ILE A 30 -10.77 26.24 -2.49
CA ILE A 30 -9.77 26.57 -1.47
C ILE A 30 -10.42 27.38 -0.36
N THR A 31 -11.21 28.40 -0.71
CA THR A 31 -11.99 29.19 0.25
C THR A 31 -12.98 28.32 1.01
N ALA A 32 -13.73 27.46 0.31
CA ALA A 32 -14.68 26.54 0.93
C ALA A 32 -14.00 25.60 1.94
N ARG A 33 -12.85 25.05 1.59
CA ARG A 33 -12.06 24.17 2.47
C ARG A 33 -11.54 24.91 3.70
N THR A 34 -11.16 26.17 3.56
CA THR A 34 -10.75 26.99 4.71
C THR A 34 -11.91 27.24 5.67
N LEU A 35 -13.12 27.46 5.14
CA LEU A 35 -14.32 27.71 5.95
C LEU A 35 -14.91 26.44 6.57
N TYR A 36 -14.85 25.32 5.83
CA TYR A 36 -15.48 24.05 6.18
C TYR A 36 -14.50 22.88 5.99
N PRO A 37 -13.39 22.83 6.75
CA PRO A 37 -12.34 21.83 6.54
C PRO A 37 -12.78 20.38 6.76
N ALA A 38 -13.81 20.18 7.60
CA ALA A 38 -14.38 18.88 7.93
C ALA A 38 -15.52 18.45 6.98
N ASP A 39 -15.82 19.21 5.92
CA ASP A 39 -16.83 18.82 4.94
C ASP A 39 -16.22 17.91 3.86
N PHE A 40 -16.69 16.67 3.81
CA PHE A 40 -16.20 15.69 2.85
C PHE A 40 -16.49 16.07 1.39
N ASN A 41 -17.64 16.70 1.10
CA ASN A 41 -18.03 17.00 -0.28
C ASN A 41 -17.12 18.05 -0.91
N ILE A 42 -16.69 19.04 -0.13
CA ILE A 42 -15.71 20.04 -0.57
C ILE A 42 -14.37 19.36 -0.90
N GLN A 43 -13.87 18.49 -0.03
CA GLN A 43 -12.61 17.78 -0.22
C GLN A 43 -12.66 16.83 -1.43
N TYR A 44 -13.78 16.13 -1.59
CA TYR A 44 -14.00 15.22 -2.72
C TYR A 44 -14.15 15.94 -4.06
N GLU A 45 -14.76 17.14 -4.08
CA GLU A 45 -14.83 17.96 -5.29
C GLU A 45 -13.43 18.44 -5.70
N MET A 46 -12.62 18.90 -4.73
CA MET A 46 -11.22 19.27 -4.99
C MET A 46 -10.44 18.11 -5.60
N TYR A 47 -10.58 16.91 -5.02
CA TYR A 47 -9.96 15.70 -5.55
C TYR A 47 -10.41 15.39 -6.98
N THR A 48 -11.72 15.43 -7.23
CA THR A 48 -12.30 15.10 -8.54
C THR A 48 -11.81 16.04 -9.63
N ILE A 49 -11.74 17.34 -9.37
CA ILE A 49 -11.23 18.33 -10.33
C ILE A 49 -9.75 18.06 -10.66
N GLU A 50 -8.91 17.82 -9.65
CA GLU A 50 -7.48 17.55 -9.89
C GLU A 50 -7.25 16.21 -10.59
N ARG A 51 -8.04 15.19 -10.25
CA ARG A 51 -8.02 13.88 -10.92
C ARG A 51 -8.40 13.99 -12.38
N ASN A 52 -9.52 14.65 -12.69
CA ASN A 52 -10.02 14.80 -14.06
C ASN A 52 -9.11 15.70 -14.90
N ALA A 53 -8.34 16.59 -14.27
CA ALA A 53 -7.30 17.39 -14.89
C ALA A 53 -5.94 16.66 -14.98
N GLU A 54 -5.89 15.35 -14.69
CA GLU A 54 -4.70 14.50 -14.73
C GLU A 54 -3.54 14.99 -13.84
N ARG A 55 -3.82 15.79 -12.81
CA ARG A 55 -2.81 16.32 -11.88
C ARG A 55 -2.52 15.33 -10.75
N THR A 56 -1.86 14.22 -11.11
CA THR A 56 -1.59 13.07 -10.23
C THR A 56 -1.06 13.41 -8.84
N ALA A 57 -0.01 14.25 -8.75
CA ALA A 57 0.59 14.60 -7.46
C ALA A 57 -0.38 15.37 -6.55
N SER A 58 -1.22 16.24 -7.11
CA SER A 58 -2.23 17.00 -6.35
C SER A 58 -3.43 16.13 -5.99
N ALA A 59 -3.91 15.32 -6.92
CA ALA A 59 -4.99 14.36 -6.67
C ALA A 59 -4.59 13.32 -5.61
N GLY A 60 -3.36 12.81 -5.67
CA GLY A 60 -2.82 11.87 -4.68
C GLY A 60 -2.74 12.47 -3.28
N ARG A 61 -2.30 13.74 -3.15
CA ARG A 61 -2.33 14.45 -1.85
C ARG A 61 -3.74 14.66 -1.31
N LEU A 62 -4.69 15.05 -2.16
CA LEU A 62 -6.09 15.22 -1.72
C LEU A 62 -6.74 13.89 -1.35
N LEU A 63 -6.41 12.80 -2.05
CA LEU A 63 -6.86 11.46 -1.68
C LEU A 63 -6.25 11.02 -0.34
N TYR A 64 -4.98 11.36 -0.09
CA TYR A 64 -4.33 11.15 1.21
C TYR A 64 -5.07 11.89 2.33
N ASP A 65 -5.29 13.20 2.16
CA ASP A 65 -6.01 14.01 3.14
C ASP A 65 -7.42 13.44 3.39
N MET A 66 -8.12 13.00 2.34
CA MET A 66 -9.44 12.38 2.50
C MET A 66 -9.38 11.03 3.23
N PHE A 67 -8.36 10.22 2.97
CA PHE A 67 -8.19 8.93 3.62
C PHE A 67 -7.92 9.06 5.11
N ILE A 68 -7.10 10.03 5.52
CA ILE A 68 -6.81 10.28 6.93
C ILE A 68 -8.02 10.87 7.65
N ASN A 69 -8.67 11.87 7.07
CA ASN A 69 -9.71 12.62 7.76
C ASN A 69 -11.12 12.04 7.61
N PHE A 70 -11.37 11.23 6.57
CA PHE A 70 -12.67 10.65 6.26
C PHE A 70 -12.60 9.16 5.91
N PRO A 71 -11.95 8.32 6.74
CA PRO A 71 -11.71 6.91 6.41
C PRO A 71 -12.99 6.08 6.27
N ASP A 72 -14.08 6.49 6.91
CA ASP A 72 -15.37 5.76 6.84
C ASP A 72 -16.12 6.01 5.54
N GLN A 73 -15.72 7.00 4.73
CA GLN A 73 -16.40 7.35 3.49
C GLN A 73 -16.18 6.24 2.44
N PRO A 74 -17.25 5.57 1.95
CA PRO A 74 -17.12 4.45 1.01
C PRO A 74 -16.43 4.84 -0.30
N VAL A 75 -16.59 6.09 -0.71
CA VAL A 75 -16.03 6.63 -1.96
C VAL A 75 -14.51 6.63 -1.92
N VAL A 76 -13.90 6.95 -0.78
CA VAL A 76 -12.44 6.95 -0.62
C VAL A 76 -11.87 5.55 -0.90
N TRP A 77 -12.50 4.52 -0.32
CA TRP A 77 -12.10 3.14 -0.54
C TRP A 77 -12.41 2.63 -1.94
N ARG A 78 -13.47 3.14 -2.58
CA ARG A 78 -13.74 2.85 -3.98
C ARG A 78 -12.62 3.38 -4.87
N GLU A 79 -12.15 4.61 -4.65
CA GLU A 79 -11.03 5.18 -5.39
C GLU A 79 -9.75 4.36 -5.15
N ILE A 80 -9.43 4.02 -3.89
CA ILE A 80 -8.28 3.14 -3.57
C ILE A 80 -8.41 1.80 -4.31
N SER A 81 -9.61 1.20 -4.31
CA SER A 81 -9.90 -0.07 -5.00
C SER A 81 -9.72 0.03 -6.51
N VAL A 82 -10.19 1.12 -7.12
CA VAL A 82 -10.06 1.35 -8.56
C VAL A 82 -8.60 1.56 -8.94
N ILE A 83 -7.87 2.38 -8.16
CA ILE A 83 -6.44 2.64 -8.36
C ILE A 83 -5.64 1.33 -8.25
N THR A 84 -5.91 0.52 -7.25
CA THR A 84 -5.21 -0.75 -7.02
C THR A 84 -5.59 -1.84 -8.02
N LEU A 85 -6.86 -1.92 -8.48
CA LEU A 85 -7.36 -2.96 -9.39
C LEU A 85 -6.99 -2.72 -10.86
N LEU A 86 -6.96 -1.45 -11.31
CA LEU A 86 -6.61 -1.12 -12.70
C LEU A 86 -5.18 -1.54 -13.07
N ASP A 87 -4.26 -1.61 -12.10
CA ASP A 87 -2.90 -2.12 -12.32
C ASP A 87 -2.81 -3.64 -12.40
N VAL A 88 -3.69 -4.36 -11.71
CA VAL A 88 -3.78 -5.83 -11.81
C VAL A 88 -4.21 -6.24 -13.22
N VAL A 89 -5.12 -5.46 -13.82
CA VAL A 89 -5.61 -5.70 -15.19
C VAL A 89 -4.63 -5.18 -16.25
N GLY A 90 -3.91 -4.07 -15.99
CA GLY A 90 -2.89 -3.54 -16.90
C GLY A 90 -1.67 -4.46 -17.13
N GLY A 91 -1.42 -5.42 -16.22
CA GLY A 91 -0.41 -6.47 -16.39
C GLY A 91 -0.81 -7.62 -17.32
N LEU A 92 -2.05 -7.64 -17.82
CA LEU A 92 -2.57 -8.69 -18.72
C LEU A 92 -2.48 -8.33 -20.21
N VAL A 93 -1.92 -7.17 -20.57
CA VAL A 93 -1.65 -6.83 -21.97
C VAL A 93 -0.31 -7.46 -22.37
N PRO A 94 -0.29 -8.47 -23.27
CA PRO A 94 0.97 -9.01 -23.76
C PRO A 94 1.75 -7.89 -24.45
N PRO A 95 3.10 -7.88 -24.39
CA PRO A 95 3.88 -6.91 -25.12
C PRO A 95 3.56 -7.07 -26.60
N THR A 96 2.88 -6.08 -27.17
CA THR A 96 2.73 -5.96 -28.61
C THR A 96 4.13 -5.88 -29.20
N HIS A 97 4.47 -6.89 -29.99
CA HIS A 97 5.73 -7.04 -30.71
C HIS A 97 6.06 -5.72 -31.42
N GLU A 98 7.13 -5.02 -30.99
CA GLU A 98 7.70 -3.96 -31.81
C GLU A 98 8.20 -4.61 -33.11
N PRO A 99 7.91 -4.00 -34.28
CA PRO A 99 8.41 -4.52 -35.55
C PRO A 99 9.93 -4.36 -35.58
N VAL A 100 10.62 -5.49 -35.73
CA VAL A 100 12.06 -5.60 -35.95
C VAL A 100 12.44 -4.68 -37.12
N LYS A 101 13.17 -3.60 -36.85
CA LYS A 101 13.82 -2.80 -37.88
C LYS A 101 15.10 -3.50 -38.31
N THR A 102 15.21 -3.76 -39.60
CA THR A 102 16.37 -4.33 -40.29
C THR A 102 17.61 -3.45 -40.17
N PRO A 103 18.82 -4.05 -40.17
CA PRO A 103 20.06 -3.34 -39.89
C PRO A 103 20.70 -2.75 -41.15
N GLU A 104 20.14 -1.69 -41.71
CA GLU A 104 20.83 -0.85 -42.70
C GLU A 104 20.49 0.61 -42.47
N GLU A 105 21.24 1.27 -41.58
CA GLU A 105 21.64 2.69 -41.65
C GLU A 105 22.42 3.06 -40.37
N GLN A 106 23.62 2.46 -40.22
CA GLN A 106 24.64 3.03 -39.36
C GLN A 106 25.33 4.17 -40.10
N GLY A 107 24.98 5.41 -39.75
CA GLY A 107 25.68 6.56 -40.32
C GLY A 107 25.18 7.92 -39.84
N LYS A 108 25.52 8.30 -38.60
CA LYS A 108 26.22 9.57 -38.27
C LYS A 108 26.03 10.00 -36.79
N ALA A 109 27.17 10.35 -36.21
CA ALA A 109 27.41 11.25 -35.07
C ALA A 109 26.75 10.94 -33.70
N LYS A 110 27.59 10.36 -32.82
CA LYS A 110 27.44 10.38 -31.36
C LYS A 110 27.37 11.82 -30.84
N ASN A 111 26.24 12.22 -30.27
CA ASN A 111 26.18 13.29 -29.28
C ASN A 111 25.92 12.67 -27.90
N LYS A 112 26.90 12.77 -27.00
CA LYS A 112 26.72 12.49 -25.56
C LYS A 112 25.65 13.46 -25.02
N PRO A 113 24.62 13.01 -24.27
CA PRO A 113 23.88 13.92 -23.42
C PRO A 113 24.68 14.15 -22.14
N ARG A 114 24.83 15.42 -21.80
CA ARG A 114 25.46 15.90 -20.56
C ARG A 114 24.58 15.53 -19.36
N LYS A 115 25.24 15.15 -18.27
CA LYS A 115 24.66 14.90 -16.95
C LYS A 115 24.10 16.23 -16.42
N GLY A 116 22.80 16.28 -16.18
CA GLY A 116 22.12 17.45 -15.57
C GLY A 116 20.91 17.91 -16.36
N GLN A 117 19.80 17.20 -16.24
CA GLN A 117 18.49 17.77 -16.51
C GLN A 117 17.47 17.04 -15.64
N ASN A 118 16.78 17.81 -14.80
CA ASN A 118 15.50 17.40 -14.22
C ASN A 118 14.57 17.15 -15.40
N ASP A 119 14.61 15.94 -15.96
CA ASP A 119 13.60 15.50 -16.91
C ASP A 119 12.31 15.37 -16.11
N LEU A 120 11.48 16.40 -16.19
CA LEU A 120 10.06 16.31 -15.88
C LEU A 120 9.47 15.26 -16.81
N ARG A 121 9.51 14.01 -16.37
CA ARG A 121 8.82 12.92 -17.03
C ARG A 121 7.34 13.15 -16.79
N LEU A 122 6.63 13.53 -17.84
CA LEU A 122 5.17 13.47 -17.87
C LEU A 122 4.79 12.00 -17.67
N LEU A 123 4.43 11.66 -16.43
CA LEU A 123 3.89 10.36 -16.08
C LEU A 123 2.42 10.39 -16.50
N PRO A 124 1.97 9.51 -17.42
CA PRO A 124 0.56 9.40 -17.73
C PRO A 124 -0.20 9.06 -16.45
N CYS A 125 -1.37 9.69 -16.27
CA CYS A 125 -2.26 9.53 -15.12
C CYS A 125 -2.85 8.11 -15.10
N THR A 126 -2.00 7.15 -14.78
CA THR A 126 -2.28 5.72 -14.73
C THR A 126 -2.27 5.28 -13.28
N SER A 127 -3.07 4.28 -12.95
CA SER A 127 -3.07 3.59 -11.67
C SER A 127 -1.66 3.28 -11.16
N LYS A 128 -0.77 2.90 -12.09
CA LYS A 128 0.65 2.57 -11.87
C LYS A 128 1.45 3.69 -11.22
N ALA A 129 1.05 4.94 -11.44
CA ALA A 129 1.68 6.09 -10.83
C ALA A 129 1.12 6.39 -9.44
N ILE A 130 -0.11 6.00 -9.12
CA ILE A 130 -0.82 6.40 -7.89
C ILE A 130 -0.72 5.34 -6.78
N LEU A 131 -0.65 4.06 -7.14
CA LEU A 131 -0.54 2.94 -6.19
C LEU A 131 0.65 3.06 -5.22
N PRO A 132 1.88 3.44 -5.65
CA PRO A 132 2.98 3.71 -4.73
C PRO A 132 2.63 4.78 -3.70
N PHE A 133 1.85 5.81 -4.07
CA PHE A 133 1.42 6.83 -3.13
C PHE A 133 0.42 6.28 -2.10
N CYS A 134 -0.53 5.44 -2.51
CA CYS A 134 -1.48 4.80 -1.57
C CYS A 134 -0.78 3.84 -0.59
N LEU A 135 0.21 3.09 -1.06
CA LEU A 135 1.00 2.18 -0.24
C LEU A 135 1.95 2.93 0.70
N GLN A 136 2.64 3.97 0.20
CA GLN A 136 3.46 4.87 1.02
C GLN A 136 2.64 5.56 2.10
N LEU A 137 1.40 5.91 1.77
CA LEU A 137 0.43 6.46 2.71
C LEU A 137 0.14 5.47 3.84
N MET A 138 -0.34 4.28 3.51
CA MET A 138 -0.65 3.27 4.53
C MET A 138 0.59 2.92 5.36
N PHE A 139 1.74 2.85 4.69
CA PHE A 139 3.03 2.61 5.33
C PHE A 139 3.38 3.71 6.34
N ALA A 140 3.15 4.99 6.01
CA ALA A 140 3.36 6.10 6.94
C ALA A 140 2.47 6.02 8.19
N CYS A 141 1.22 5.58 8.05
CA CYS A 141 0.30 5.39 9.18
C CYS A 141 0.82 4.35 10.17
N PHE A 142 1.23 3.18 9.67
CA PHE A 142 1.74 2.11 10.54
C PHE A 142 3.14 2.42 11.09
N LYS A 143 4.02 3.06 10.30
CA LYS A 143 5.40 3.40 10.72
C LYS A 143 5.42 4.17 12.04
N LEU A 144 4.50 5.12 12.24
CA LEU A 144 4.44 5.92 13.46
C LEU A 144 4.06 5.08 14.69
N ARG A 145 3.26 4.02 14.53
CA ARG A 145 2.82 3.15 15.64
C ARG A 145 3.83 2.06 15.95
N VAL A 146 4.42 1.48 14.91
CA VAL A 146 5.33 0.33 15.00
C VAL A 146 6.64 0.67 15.70
N PHE A 147 7.11 1.91 15.64
CA PHE A 147 8.36 2.32 16.30
C PHE A 147 8.15 3.07 17.62
N THR A 148 6.98 2.92 18.24
CA THR A 148 6.76 3.30 19.65
C THR A 148 7.23 2.19 20.60
N ASP A 149 7.33 2.49 21.90
CA ASP A 149 7.74 1.51 22.93
C ASP A 149 6.69 0.41 23.16
N SER A 150 5.44 0.61 22.72
CA SER A 150 4.41 -0.42 22.85
C SER A 150 4.59 -1.57 21.85
N ARG A 151 4.26 -2.79 22.31
CA ARG A 151 4.17 -3.97 21.45
C ARG A 151 2.88 -3.89 20.63
N ASP A 152 3.04 -3.96 19.31
CA ASP A 152 1.95 -3.97 18.33
C ASP A 152 2.36 -4.82 17.12
N ASP A 153 2.24 -6.14 17.27
CA ASP A 153 2.67 -7.12 16.26
C ASP A 153 1.82 -7.03 14.98
N LEU A 154 0.54 -6.65 15.11
CA LEU A 154 -0.36 -6.49 13.97
C LEU A 154 0.12 -5.37 13.04
N SER A 155 0.37 -4.18 13.60
CA SER A 155 0.90 -3.05 12.83
C SER A 155 2.28 -3.36 12.26
N LEU A 156 3.13 -4.06 13.02
CA LEU A 156 4.47 -4.48 12.59
C LEU A 156 4.40 -5.46 11.40
N GLY A 157 3.46 -6.41 11.43
CA GLY A 157 3.18 -7.31 10.31
C GLY A 157 2.66 -6.57 9.07
N HIS A 158 1.77 -5.59 9.24
CA HIS A 158 1.32 -4.72 8.13
C HIS A 158 2.47 -3.92 7.51
N VAL A 159 3.41 -3.43 8.32
CA VAL A 159 4.64 -2.80 7.81
C VAL A 159 5.45 -3.78 6.97
N VAL A 160 5.65 -5.02 7.43
CA VAL A 160 6.36 -6.05 6.66
C VAL A 160 5.69 -6.31 5.31
N VAL A 161 4.35 -6.42 5.28
CA VAL A 161 3.59 -6.62 4.03
C VAL A 161 3.84 -5.47 3.05
N LEU A 162 3.76 -4.23 3.53
CA LEU A 162 3.92 -3.02 2.70
C LEU A 162 5.36 -2.82 2.21
N LEU A 163 6.37 -3.19 3.01
CA LEU A 163 7.78 -3.07 2.65
C LEU A 163 8.18 -3.92 1.43
N GLN A 164 7.39 -4.94 1.08
CA GLN A 164 7.60 -5.69 -0.15
C GLN A 164 7.53 -4.79 -1.40
N HIS A 165 6.72 -3.72 -1.38
CA HIS A 165 6.58 -2.80 -2.50
C HIS A 165 7.86 -1.99 -2.75
N ASP A 166 8.52 -1.57 -1.67
CA ASP A 166 9.72 -0.75 -1.72
C ASP A 166 11.00 -1.61 -1.77
N TRP A 167 10.90 -2.94 -1.90
CA TRP A 167 12.08 -3.80 -1.95
C TRP A 167 12.85 -3.61 -3.27
N PRO A 168 14.19 -3.51 -3.24
CA PRO A 168 15.10 -3.64 -2.09
C PRO A 168 15.37 -2.33 -1.32
N GLN A 169 14.87 -1.18 -1.77
CA GLN A 169 15.14 0.12 -1.13
C GLN A 169 14.64 0.20 0.33
N GLY A 170 13.60 -0.56 0.67
CA GLY A 170 13.01 -0.67 2.00
C GLY A 170 13.78 -1.58 2.98
N GLU A 171 14.86 -2.24 2.56
CA GLU A 171 15.60 -3.23 3.36
C GLU A 171 16.04 -2.70 4.73
N SER A 172 16.66 -1.51 4.77
CA SER A 172 17.13 -0.91 6.03
C SER A 172 16.05 -0.77 7.10
N LEU A 173 14.80 -0.60 6.68
CA LEU A 173 13.66 -0.46 7.57
C LEU A 173 13.05 -1.82 7.92
N PHE A 174 13.07 -2.77 6.98
CA PHE A 174 12.75 -4.16 7.24
C PHE A 174 13.66 -4.75 8.31
N LEU A 175 14.97 -4.51 8.25
CA LEU A 175 15.91 -4.94 9.28
C LEU A 175 15.60 -4.35 10.66
N LYS A 176 15.16 -3.08 10.73
CA LYS A 176 14.69 -2.48 12.00
C LYS A 176 13.42 -3.14 12.53
N ALA A 177 12.53 -3.59 11.64
CA ALA A 177 11.35 -4.35 12.02
C ALA A 177 11.76 -5.73 12.58
N LEU A 178 12.74 -6.41 11.96
CA LEU A 178 13.30 -7.65 12.48
C LEU A 178 13.99 -7.45 13.84
N ASP A 179 14.78 -6.40 14.02
CA ASP A 179 15.41 -6.08 15.31
C ASP A 179 14.36 -5.95 16.42
N LYS A 180 13.23 -5.30 16.13
CA LYS A 180 12.11 -5.20 17.08
C LYS A 180 11.51 -6.57 17.40
N ILE A 181 11.30 -7.42 16.40
CA ILE A 181 10.82 -8.81 16.58
C ILE A 181 11.80 -9.61 17.45
N ILE A 182 13.10 -9.49 17.18
CA ILE A 182 14.17 -10.17 17.93
C ILE A 182 14.15 -9.72 19.40
N GLN A 183 14.05 -8.40 19.65
CA GLN A 183 13.95 -7.85 21.00
C GLN A 183 12.71 -8.35 21.76
N GLN A 184 11.60 -8.57 21.05
CA GLN A 184 10.36 -9.09 21.63
C GLN A 184 10.37 -10.61 21.86
N ALA A 185 11.37 -11.32 21.31
CA ALA A 185 11.53 -12.79 21.32
C ALA A 185 10.32 -13.59 20.79
N SER A 186 9.27 -12.91 20.33
CA SER A 186 8.03 -13.48 19.84
C SER A 186 7.35 -12.51 18.88
N PHE A 187 6.65 -13.04 17.89
CA PHE A 187 5.91 -12.26 16.91
C PHE A 187 4.68 -13.02 16.44
N GLN A 188 3.51 -12.38 16.54
CA GLN A 188 2.23 -12.94 16.11
C GLN A 188 1.65 -12.15 14.94
N TYR A 189 1.45 -12.83 13.80
CA TYR A 189 0.85 -12.21 12.63
C TYR A 189 0.20 -13.25 11.72
N GLU A 190 -1.11 -13.47 11.91
CA GLU A 190 -1.89 -14.51 11.22
C GLU A 190 -2.03 -14.26 9.69
N ASN A 191 -1.78 -13.02 9.26
CA ASN A 191 -1.85 -12.59 7.87
C ASN A 191 -0.54 -12.81 7.09
N PHE A 192 0.51 -13.34 7.73
CA PHE A 192 1.82 -13.51 7.11
C PHE A 192 1.76 -14.31 5.80
N PHE A 193 1.20 -15.52 5.88
CA PHE A 193 1.08 -16.40 4.71
C PHE A 193 0.02 -15.93 3.72
N ASN A 194 -0.82 -14.94 4.05
CA ASN A 194 -1.76 -14.38 3.09
C ASN A 194 -1.03 -13.46 2.10
N TYR A 195 -0.08 -12.65 2.59
CA TYR A 195 0.43 -11.49 1.86
C TYR A 195 1.96 -11.41 1.68
N VAL A 196 2.77 -12.10 2.49
CA VAL A 196 4.24 -12.02 2.38
C VAL A 196 4.75 -13.06 1.38
N THR A 197 5.20 -12.63 0.21
CA THR A 197 5.62 -13.48 -0.92
C THR A 197 7.07 -13.22 -1.36
N ASN A 198 7.70 -12.14 -0.89
CA ASN A 198 9.10 -11.83 -1.17
C ASN A 198 10.04 -12.89 -0.56
N ILE A 199 10.89 -13.51 -1.39
CA ILE A 199 11.73 -14.64 -1.00
C ILE A 199 12.78 -14.29 0.06
N ASP A 200 13.38 -13.10 -0.02
CA ASP A 200 14.41 -12.65 0.93
C ASP A 200 13.78 -12.45 2.30
N MET A 201 12.58 -11.86 2.36
CA MET A 201 11.85 -11.72 3.61
C MET A 201 11.42 -13.08 4.20
N LEU A 202 10.97 -14.02 3.35
CA LEU A 202 10.60 -15.36 3.82
C LEU A 202 11.80 -16.10 4.43
N GLU A 203 12.98 -15.96 3.83
CA GLU A 203 14.23 -16.54 4.33
C GLU A 203 14.59 -15.99 5.72
N GLU A 204 14.52 -14.68 5.91
CA GLU A 204 14.78 -14.03 7.21
C GLU A 204 13.82 -14.52 8.30
N PHE A 205 12.53 -14.62 8.01
CA PHE A 205 11.56 -15.19 8.96
C PHE A 205 11.78 -16.68 9.23
N ALA A 206 12.26 -17.45 8.26
CA ALA A 206 12.66 -18.84 8.49
C ALA A 206 13.91 -18.90 9.39
N TYR A 207 14.88 -18.01 9.17
CA TYR A 207 16.11 -17.91 9.95
C TYR A 207 15.84 -17.58 11.42
N LEU A 208 14.94 -16.64 11.73
CA LEU A 208 14.58 -16.27 13.11
C LEU A 208 14.17 -17.47 13.99
N ARG A 209 13.60 -18.52 13.40
CA ARG A 209 13.15 -19.72 14.12
C ARG A 209 14.28 -20.71 14.42
N THR A 210 15.43 -20.56 13.76
CA THR A 210 16.61 -21.42 13.95
C THR A 210 17.31 -21.13 15.29
N PRO A 211 18.15 -22.05 15.79
CA PRO A 211 19.03 -21.77 16.93
C PRO A 211 19.93 -20.55 16.71
N GLU A 212 20.44 -20.37 15.50
CA GLU A 212 21.34 -19.29 15.12
C GLU A 212 20.61 -17.94 15.05
N GLY A 213 19.36 -17.93 14.58
CA GLY A 213 18.50 -16.74 14.52
C GLY A 213 17.76 -16.40 15.82
N GLY A 214 18.11 -17.04 16.94
CA GLY A 214 17.61 -16.67 18.27
C GLY A 214 16.36 -17.43 18.76
N ARG A 215 15.87 -18.42 18.01
CA ARG A 215 14.69 -19.25 18.36
C ARG A 215 13.43 -18.43 18.66
N ILE A 216 13.21 -17.38 17.88
CA ILE A 216 12.06 -16.49 18.05
C ILE A 216 10.76 -17.28 17.92
N GLN A 217 9.80 -17.04 18.81
CA GLN A 217 8.47 -17.65 18.75
C GLN A 217 7.62 -16.96 17.67
N LEU A 218 7.41 -17.63 16.54
CA LEU A 218 6.63 -17.11 15.42
C LEU A 218 5.24 -17.76 15.34
N GLU A 219 4.20 -16.96 15.55
CA GLU A 219 2.79 -17.35 15.43
C GLU A 219 2.20 -16.75 14.15
N LEU A 220 2.56 -17.38 13.02
CA LEU A 220 2.21 -16.90 11.67
C LEU A 220 1.02 -17.62 11.03
N LEU A 221 0.65 -18.78 11.60
CA LEU A 221 -0.50 -19.55 11.15
C LEU A 221 -1.74 -19.03 11.88
N PRO A 222 -2.89 -18.89 11.20
CA PRO A 222 -4.13 -18.53 11.88
C PRO A 222 -4.40 -19.53 12.99
N ASN A 223 -4.62 -19.04 14.21
CA ASN A 223 -4.96 -19.89 15.33
C ASN A 223 -6.31 -20.55 15.04
N GLN A 224 -6.33 -21.83 14.64
CA GLN A 224 -7.55 -22.65 14.63
C GLN A 224 -8.02 -22.99 16.06
N GLY A 225 -7.91 -22.03 16.98
CA GLY A 225 -8.00 -22.20 18.42
C GLY A 225 -9.42 -22.07 18.97
N ILE A 226 -10.39 -22.84 18.48
CA ILE A 226 -11.66 -23.12 19.21
C ILE A 226 -12.05 -24.62 19.19
N LEU A 227 -11.34 -25.52 18.49
CA LEU A 227 -11.73 -26.95 18.41
C LEU A 227 -10.74 -27.97 19.01
N ILE A 228 -9.77 -27.55 19.83
CA ILE A 228 -8.82 -28.50 20.45
C ILE A 228 -8.64 -28.23 21.96
N LYS A 229 -9.74 -27.98 22.68
CA LYS A 229 -9.74 -27.99 24.15
C LYS A 229 -9.98 -29.38 24.76
N HIS A 230 -10.04 -30.46 23.98
CA HIS A 230 -10.42 -31.77 24.49
C HIS A 230 -9.51 -32.97 24.20
N HIS A 231 -8.27 -32.80 23.74
CA HIS A 231 -7.33 -33.93 23.70
C HIS A 231 -5.97 -33.65 24.34
N THR A 232 -5.88 -34.07 25.58
CA THR A 232 -4.67 -34.41 26.34
C THR A 232 -3.78 -35.37 25.54
N VAL A 233 -2.66 -34.94 24.94
CA VAL A 233 -1.49 -35.79 24.59
C VAL A 233 -0.19 -34.96 24.54
N THR A 234 0.72 -35.15 25.48
CA THR A 234 1.97 -34.34 25.65
C THR A 234 3.23 -34.91 25.01
N ARG A 235 3.15 -35.73 23.95
CA ARG A 235 4.32 -36.13 23.14
C ARG A 235 3.96 -36.24 21.66
N GLY A 236 4.23 -35.21 20.86
CA GLY A 236 4.02 -35.20 19.40
C GLY A 236 3.63 -33.84 18.81
N ILE A 237 2.99 -32.98 19.62
CA ILE A 237 2.46 -31.68 19.19
C ILE A 237 3.57 -30.74 18.68
N THR A 238 4.74 -30.72 19.32
CA THR A 238 5.84 -29.81 18.93
C THR A 238 6.53 -30.19 17.62
N LYS A 239 6.51 -31.48 17.23
CA LYS A 239 6.97 -31.90 15.90
C LYS A 239 5.95 -31.53 14.83
N GLY A 240 4.66 -31.68 15.11
CA GLY A 240 3.57 -31.24 14.22
C GLY A 240 3.67 -29.74 13.90
N VAL A 241 3.79 -28.89 14.92
CA VAL A 241 3.90 -27.43 14.76
C VAL A 241 5.15 -26.99 13.98
N LYS A 242 6.26 -27.75 14.05
CA LYS A 242 7.46 -27.48 13.23
C LYS A 242 7.25 -27.89 11.77
N GLU A 243 6.61 -29.04 11.55
CA GLU A 243 6.32 -29.54 10.22
C GLU A 243 5.27 -28.70 9.49
N ASP A 244 4.24 -28.24 10.20
CA ASP A 244 3.21 -27.35 9.68
C ASP A 244 3.80 -26.02 9.21
N PHE A 245 4.75 -25.47 9.96
CA PHE A 245 5.47 -24.27 9.55
C PHE A 245 6.34 -24.49 8.32
N ARG A 246 7.10 -25.59 8.27
CA ARG A 246 7.93 -25.94 7.10
C ARG A 246 7.07 -26.04 5.85
N LEU A 247 5.96 -26.78 5.94
CA LEU A 247 5.02 -26.95 4.83
C LEU A 247 4.35 -25.63 4.43
N ALA A 248 4.00 -24.77 5.39
CA ALA A 248 3.45 -23.45 5.11
C ALA A 248 4.46 -22.55 4.40
N MET A 249 5.73 -22.56 4.84
CA MET A 249 6.81 -21.83 4.16
C MET A 249 7.06 -22.34 2.75
N GLU A 250 7.11 -23.66 2.54
CA GLU A 250 7.27 -24.24 1.19
C GLU A 250 6.14 -23.84 0.24
N ARG A 251 4.90 -23.85 0.74
CA ARG A 251 3.74 -23.35 -0.02
C ARG A 251 3.82 -21.86 -0.28
N GLN A 252 4.40 -21.08 0.63
CA GLN A 252 4.52 -19.65 0.44
C GLN A 252 5.63 -19.28 -0.54
N VAL A 253 6.75 -19.99 -0.50
CA VAL A 253 7.86 -19.84 -1.45
C VAL A 253 7.40 -20.15 -2.87
N SER A 254 6.51 -21.13 -3.07
CA SER A 254 5.96 -21.40 -4.42
C SER A 254 5.11 -20.25 -4.99
N ARG A 255 4.70 -19.29 -4.15
CA ARG A 255 3.98 -18.07 -4.52
C ARG A 255 4.89 -16.87 -4.81
N CYS A 256 6.21 -17.02 -4.77
CA CYS A 256 7.15 -15.90 -5.00
C CYS A 256 7.01 -15.25 -6.39
N GLY A 257 6.43 -15.96 -7.36
CA GLY A 257 6.10 -15.43 -8.69
C GLY A 257 4.73 -14.73 -8.79
N GLU A 258 3.95 -14.64 -7.71
CA GLU A 258 2.68 -13.91 -7.74
C GLU A 258 2.88 -12.42 -8.04
N ASN A 259 1.89 -11.82 -8.70
CA ASN A 259 1.89 -10.38 -8.91
C ASN A 259 1.76 -9.66 -7.56
N LEU A 260 2.85 -9.05 -7.09
CA LEU A 260 2.91 -8.33 -5.83
C LEU A 260 1.84 -7.24 -5.71
N LEU A 261 1.55 -6.51 -6.80
CA LEU A 261 0.51 -5.48 -6.78
C LEU A 261 -0.88 -6.09 -6.56
N GLY A 262 -1.15 -7.27 -7.11
CA GLY A 262 -2.38 -8.03 -6.83
C GLY A 262 -2.45 -8.55 -5.39
N VAL A 263 -1.31 -8.93 -4.79
CA VAL A 263 -1.23 -9.29 -3.38
C VAL A 263 -1.55 -8.09 -2.49
N LEU A 264 -0.92 -6.95 -2.75
CA LEU A 264 -1.11 -5.71 -1.99
C LEU A 264 -2.52 -5.13 -2.18
N HIS A 265 -3.12 -5.28 -3.37
CA HIS A 265 -4.51 -4.92 -3.60
C HIS A 265 -5.46 -5.70 -2.68
N ARG A 266 -5.32 -7.03 -2.64
CA ARG A 266 -6.12 -7.89 -1.74
C ARG A 266 -5.91 -7.50 -0.29
N PHE A 267 -4.67 -7.21 0.11
CA PHE A 267 -4.35 -6.71 1.45
C PHE A 267 -5.12 -5.43 1.79
N CYS A 268 -5.09 -4.41 0.93
CA CYS A 268 -5.80 -3.15 1.15
C CYS A 268 -7.32 -3.34 1.30
N LEU A 269 -7.91 -4.28 0.56
CA LEU A 269 -9.35 -4.54 0.63
C LEU A 269 -9.76 -5.35 1.87
N ASN A 270 -9.05 -6.45 2.12
CA ASN A 270 -9.40 -7.39 3.17
C ASN A 270 -9.10 -6.82 4.56
N GLU A 271 -7.99 -6.10 4.70
CA GLU A 271 -7.56 -5.53 5.99
C GLU A 271 -8.07 -4.10 6.19
N LYS A 272 -9.00 -3.62 5.35
CA LYS A 272 -9.55 -2.26 5.37
C LYS A 272 -9.90 -1.78 6.78
N ILE A 273 -10.64 -2.58 7.55
CA ILE A 273 -11.11 -2.20 8.89
C ILE A 273 -9.92 -1.96 9.83
N MET A 274 -8.94 -2.87 9.82
CA MET A 274 -7.74 -2.76 10.65
C MET A 274 -6.88 -1.57 10.23
N ILE A 275 -6.78 -1.30 8.93
CA ILE A 275 -6.10 -0.12 8.40
C ILE A 275 -6.77 1.15 8.92
N ILE A 276 -8.11 1.25 8.88
CA ILE A 276 -8.85 2.42 9.42
C ILE A 276 -8.55 2.61 10.91
N GLN A 277 -8.62 1.54 11.70
CA GLN A 277 -8.35 1.59 13.15
C GLN A 277 -6.90 1.98 13.49
N SER A 278 -5.99 1.75 12.54
CA SER A 278 -4.57 2.11 12.69
C SER A 278 -4.27 3.57 12.37
N LEU A 279 -5.20 4.30 11.75
CA LEU A 279 -5.01 5.73 11.47
C LEU A 279 -4.89 6.54 12.77
N PRO A 280 -4.10 7.63 12.77
CA PRO A 280 -3.93 8.52 13.92
C PRO A 280 -5.22 9.26 14.29
#